data_AF-A0A7Y8E362-F1
#
_entry.id   AF-A0A7Y8E362-F1
#
_cell.length_a   1.000
_cell.length_b   1.000
_cell.length_c   1.000
_cell.angle_alpha   90.00
_cell.angle_beta   90.00
_cell.angle_gamma   90.00
#
_symmetry.space_group_name_H-M   'P 1'
#
loop_
_entity.id
_entity.type
_entity.pdbx_description
1 polymer ?
#
loop_
_entity_poly.entity_id
_entity_poly.type
_entity_poly.pdbx_seq_one_letter_code
_entity_poly.pdbx_strand_id
1 'polypeptide(L)'
;MAANQAILDASIRHAVFLEKLKAGEVGKFAPFLKEIDRSIRDRLTQSDLTEYNVKRLEALLKEVDSLLLGIFDRYSAQLNLDLVDIANYEAQFEATSLARSAPVGVSLDVVAPTAAAIRTAVLTNPLSVRGTGGGKLLKAFIKGWTGAERERVTGTIRQGFFEGQTNFQIIRNIRGTKAAGYKDGILATTNRNASTVVHTAIQHVSSQARMEVAKANTDIVEEIQIVATLDSKTSQQCRSLDGRRFPVESGPRPPFHPNCRTTFIMLTRLSELFAKDATRASVGADGGRQVNASLDYYHWLQQQPAAFQDAAIGPVRAKLFREGGLTVERFTELQLDRNFAPLTLAQMKVLEPLAFEQAGI
;
A
#
# COMPACT_ATOMS: atom_id res chain seq x y z
N MET A 1 24.91 -15.42 -19.31
CA MET A 1 24.75 -15.10 -17.88
C MET A 1 24.09 -13.73 -17.66
N ALA A 2 24.46 -12.66 -18.37
CA ALA A 2 23.88 -11.31 -18.17
C ALA A 2 22.37 -11.13 -18.46
N ALA A 3 21.76 -11.96 -19.33
CA ALA A 3 20.36 -11.79 -19.73
C ALA A 3 19.34 -12.09 -18.62
N ASN A 4 19.64 -13.03 -17.71
CA ASN A 4 18.68 -13.52 -16.71
C ASN A 4 18.74 -12.72 -15.40
N GLN A 5 19.92 -12.19 -15.04
CA GLN A 5 20.09 -11.23 -13.96
C GLN A 5 19.32 -9.92 -14.24
N ALA A 6 19.30 -9.49 -15.50
CA ALA A 6 18.54 -8.32 -15.94
C ALA A 6 17.02 -8.42 -15.69
N ILE A 7 16.52 -9.64 -15.44
CA ILE A 7 15.09 -9.95 -15.30
C ILE A 7 14.65 -9.97 -13.84
N LEU A 8 15.46 -10.51 -12.94
CA LEU A 8 15.27 -10.28 -11.50
C LEU A 8 15.38 -8.77 -11.19
N ASP A 9 16.37 -8.11 -11.77
CA ASP A 9 16.49 -6.65 -11.74
C ASP A 9 15.31 -5.96 -12.45
N ALA A 10 14.66 -6.59 -13.45
CA ALA A 10 13.46 -6.05 -14.09
C ALA A 10 12.25 -6.08 -13.15
N SER A 11 11.98 -7.20 -12.46
CA SER A 11 10.89 -7.27 -11.48
C SER A 11 11.10 -6.30 -10.32
N ILE A 12 12.36 -6.10 -9.87
CA ILE A 12 12.69 -5.16 -8.80
C ILE A 12 12.59 -3.70 -9.30
N ARG A 13 13.08 -3.38 -10.50
CA ARG A 13 12.89 -2.06 -11.12
C ARG A 13 11.41 -1.76 -11.38
N HIS A 14 10.64 -2.78 -11.75
CA HIS A 14 9.20 -2.67 -11.99
C HIS A 14 8.45 -2.26 -10.73
N ALA A 15 8.86 -2.74 -9.56
CA ALA A 15 8.31 -2.26 -8.29
C ALA A 15 8.47 -0.74 -8.10
N VAL A 16 9.59 -0.16 -8.54
CA VAL A 16 9.80 1.30 -8.51
C VAL A 16 8.89 2.02 -9.51
N PHE A 17 8.71 1.46 -10.71
CA PHE A 17 7.77 2.01 -11.69
C PHE A 17 6.32 1.93 -11.23
N LEU A 18 5.94 0.86 -10.54
CA LEU A 18 4.62 0.72 -9.91
C LEU A 18 4.38 1.84 -8.88
N GLU A 19 5.38 2.21 -8.08
CA GLU A 19 5.25 3.36 -7.16
C GLU A 19 5.07 4.70 -7.90
N LYS A 20 5.75 4.90 -9.03
CA LYS A 20 5.54 6.08 -9.87
C LYS A 20 4.14 6.10 -10.50
N LEU A 21 3.67 4.93 -10.97
CA LEU A 21 2.32 4.76 -11.51
C LEU A 21 1.27 5.08 -10.44
N LYS A 22 1.43 4.58 -9.21
CA LYS A 22 0.57 4.91 -8.07
C LYS A 22 0.48 6.42 -7.86
N ALA A 23 1.62 7.12 -7.84
CA ALA A 23 1.65 8.57 -7.68
C ALA A 23 0.91 9.30 -8.83
N GLY A 24 1.07 8.83 -10.08
CA GLY A 24 0.34 9.34 -11.24
C GLY A 24 -1.18 9.14 -11.11
N GLU A 25 -1.60 7.95 -10.70
CA GLU A 25 -3.02 7.60 -10.52
C GLU A 25 -3.68 8.43 -9.42
N VAL A 26 -2.96 8.69 -8.31
CA VAL A 26 -3.43 9.61 -7.26
C VAL A 26 -3.71 11.01 -7.82
N GLY A 27 -2.88 11.47 -8.77
CA GLY A 27 -3.05 12.76 -9.43
C GLY A 27 -4.40 12.91 -10.15
N LYS A 28 -5.00 11.81 -10.62
CA LYS A 28 -6.31 11.83 -11.29
C LYS A 28 -7.48 12.18 -10.37
N PHE A 29 -7.31 12.11 -9.04
CA PHE A 29 -8.34 12.55 -8.09
C PHE A 29 -8.44 14.09 -7.96
N ALA A 30 -7.38 14.82 -8.32
CA ALA A 30 -7.31 16.27 -8.10
C ALA A 30 -8.45 17.08 -8.78
N PRO A 31 -8.88 16.78 -10.02
CA PRO A 31 -10.04 17.45 -10.63
C PRO A 31 -11.35 17.20 -9.87
N PHE A 32 -11.57 15.97 -9.39
CA PHE A 32 -12.76 15.62 -8.60
C PHE A 32 -12.76 16.34 -7.25
N LEU A 33 -11.61 16.47 -6.60
CA LEU A 33 -11.50 17.24 -5.36
C LEU A 33 -11.84 18.72 -5.55
N LYS A 34 -11.40 19.33 -6.67
CA LYS A 34 -11.78 20.71 -7.03
C LYS A 34 -13.27 20.84 -7.30
N GLU A 35 -13.87 19.82 -7.93
CA GLU A 35 -15.31 19.78 -8.16
C GLU A 35 -16.09 19.68 -6.85
N ILE A 36 -15.67 18.82 -5.91
CA ILE A 36 -16.24 18.72 -4.56
C ILE A 36 -16.22 20.08 -3.86
N ASP A 37 -15.06 20.75 -3.82
CA ASP A 37 -14.93 22.08 -3.22
C ASP A 37 -15.91 23.09 -3.82
N ARG A 38 -15.99 23.15 -5.15
CA ARG A 38 -16.91 24.05 -5.87
C ARG A 38 -18.37 23.72 -5.55
N SER A 39 -18.78 22.47 -5.66
CA SER A 39 -20.17 22.04 -5.42
C SER A 39 -20.63 22.34 -3.99
N ILE A 40 -19.76 22.15 -2.99
CA ILE A 40 -20.07 22.48 -1.59
C ILE A 40 -20.21 23.99 -1.41
N ARG A 41 -19.30 24.79 -1.98
CA ARG A 41 -19.34 26.25 -1.88
C ARG A 41 -20.61 26.82 -2.52
N ASP A 42 -20.93 26.39 -3.73
CA ASP A 42 -22.11 26.86 -4.44
C ASP A 42 -23.38 26.53 -3.66
N ARG A 43 -23.45 25.31 -3.09
CA ARG A 43 -24.62 24.88 -2.33
C ARG A 43 -24.78 25.61 -0.98
N LEU A 44 -23.68 25.82 -0.25
CA LEU A 44 -23.72 26.52 1.05
C LEU A 44 -23.93 28.03 0.89
N THR A 45 -23.52 28.63 -0.22
CA THR A 45 -23.74 30.08 -0.46
C THR A 45 -25.16 30.41 -0.91
N GLN A 46 -25.82 29.50 -1.64
CA GLN A 46 -27.23 29.68 -2.05
C GLN A 46 -28.23 29.48 -0.91
N SER A 47 -27.79 28.86 0.20
CA SER A 47 -28.67 28.53 1.32
C SER A 47 -28.60 29.64 2.38
N ASP A 48 -29.57 30.55 2.39
CA ASP A 48 -29.73 31.51 3.51
C ASP A 48 -30.29 30.76 4.72
N LEU A 49 -29.38 30.44 5.64
CA LEU A 49 -29.61 29.59 6.81
C LEU A 49 -29.33 30.33 8.12
N THR A 50 -29.59 31.64 8.12
CA THR A 50 -29.45 32.52 9.28
C THR A 50 -30.32 32.11 10.48
N GLU A 51 -31.35 31.27 10.28
CA GLU A 51 -32.09 30.59 11.35
C GLU A 51 -31.96 29.06 11.26
N TYR A 52 -31.64 28.43 12.40
CA TYR A 52 -31.57 26.98 12.53
C TYR A 52 -32.94 26.35 12.30
N ASN A 53 -33.10 25.68 11.14
CA ASN A 53 -34.28 24.89 10.82
C ASN A 53 -33.86 23.48 10.41
N VAL A 54 -34.14 22.50 11.28
CA VAL A 54 -33.77 21.08 11.11
C VAL A 54 -34.21 20.55 9.74
N LYS A 55 -35.41 20.90 9.26
CA LYS A 55 -35.90 20.43 7.95
C LYS A 55 -35.07 20.99 6.79
N ARG A 56 -34.66 22.25 6.87
CA ARG A 56 -33.83 22.89 5.83
C ARG A 56 -32.40 22.33 5.86
N LEU A 57 -31.86 22.06 7.04
CA LEU A 57 -30.54 21.41 7.21
C LEU A 57 -30.54 19.99 6.63
N GLU A 58 -31.53 19.16 6.97
CA GLU A 58 -31.63 17.79 6.44
C GLU A 58 -31.77 17.78 4.91
N ALA A 59 -32.54 18.70 4.33
CA ALA A 59 -32.64 18.86 2.88
C ALA A 59 -31.29 19.24 2.26
N LEU A 60 -30.59 20.23 2.84
CA LEU A 60 -29.24 20.63 2.41
C LEU A 60 -28.26 19.44 2.46
N LEU A 61 -28.22 18.71 3.57
CA LEU A 61 -27.31 17.57 3.75
C LEU A 61 -27.59 16.47 2.73
N LYS A 62 -28.86 16.17 2.44
CA LYS A 62 -29.24 15.20 1.41
C LYS A 62 -28.77 15.61 0.02
N GLU A 63 -28.91 16.89 -0.33
CA GLU A 63 -28.46 17.41 -1.62
C GLU A 63 -26.93 17.38 -1.74
N VAL A 64 -26.21 17.83 -0.72
CA VAL A 64 -24.75 17.73 -0.67
C VAL A 64 -24.30 16.28 -0.79
N ASP A 65 -24.93 15.37 -0.04
CA ASP A 65 -24.60 13.95 -0.08
C ASP A 65 -24.84 13.32 -1.46
N SER A 66 -25.89 13.74 -2.16
CA SER A 66 -26.22 13.30 -3.51
C SER A 66 -25.21 13.81 -4.54
N LEU A 67 -24.77 15.07 -4.41
CA LEU A 67 -23.71 15.65 -5.25
C LEU A 67 -22.39 14.91 -5.05
N LEU A 68 -21.99 14.68 -3.79
CA LEU A 68 -20.77 13.95 -3.48
C LEU A 68 -20.82 12.52 -4.01
N LEU A 69 -21.95 11.83 -3.87
CA LEU A 69 -22.16 10.49 -4.41
C LEU A 69 -21.87 10.46 -5.92
N GLY A 70 -22.48 11.36 -6.70
CA GLY A 70 -22.27 11.42 -8.15
C GLY A 70 -20.81 11.67 -8.54
N ILE A 71 -20.10 12.54 -7.81
CA ILE A 71 -18.67 12.81 -8.06
C ILE A 71 -17.81 11.57 -7.73
N PHE A 72 -18.03 10.96 -6.57
CA PHE A 72 -17.30 9.77 -6.15
C PHE A 72 -17.60 8.53 -7.00
N ASP A 73 -18.82 8.38 -7.51
CA ASP A 73 -19.19 7.29 -8.41
C ASP A 73 -18.46 7.41 -9.75
N ARG A 74 -18.39 8.62 -10.33
CA ARG A 74 -17.59 8.86 -11.55
C ARG A 74 -16.11 8.58 -11.33
N TYR A 75 -15.55 9.04 -10.21
CA TYR A 75 -14.16 8.75 -9.88
C TYR A 75 -13.92 7.25 -9.69
N SER A 76 -14.80 6.57 -8.95
CA SER A 76 -14.67 5.13 -8.70
C SER A 76 -14.82 4.31 -9.97
N ALA A 77 -15.67 4.73 -10.91
CA ALA A 77 -15.79 4.10 -12.23
C ALA A 77 -14.49 4.23 -13.03
N GLN A 78 -13.91 5.44 -13.09
CA GLN A 78 -12.63 5.67 -13.74
C GLN A 78 -11.51 4.83 -13.12
N LEU A 79 -11.38 4.90 -11.79
CA LEU A 79 -10.37 4.13 -11.06
C LEU A 79 -10.52 2.63 -11.30
N ASN A 80 -11.74 2.09 -11.37
CA ASN A 80 -11.94 0.66 -11.65
C ASN A 80 -11.50 0.26 -13.07
N LEU A 81 -11.67 1.13 -14.08
CA LEU A 81 -11.16 0.88 -15.42
C LEU A 81 -9.62 0.85 -15.41
N ASP A 82 -9.02 1.88 -14.81
CA ASP A 82 -7.56 1.99 -14.68
C ASP A 82 -6.97 0.78 -13.93
N LEU A 83 -7.60 0.31 -12.85
CA LEU A 83 -7.15 -0.86 -12.10
C LEU A 83 -7.20 -2.17 -12.91
N VAL A 84 -8.18 -2.33 -13.81
CA VAL A 84 -8.26 -3.50 -14.70
C VAL A 84 -7.17 -3.44 -15.76
N ASP A 85 -6.94 -2.27 -16.35
CA ASP A 85 -5.87 -2.08 -17.34
C ASP A 85 -4.49 -2.33 -16.73
N ILE A 86 -4.26 -1.81 -15.52
CA ILE A 86 -3.05 -2.09 -14.74
C ILE A 86 -2.90 -3.58 -14.49
N ALA A 87 -3.96 -4.28 -14.06
CA ALA A 87 -3.88 -5.72 -13.79
C ALA A 87 -3.50 -6.53 -15.04
N ASN A 88 -4.08 -6.20 -16.19
CA ASN A 88 -3.73 -6.87 -17.45
C ASN A 88 -2.29 -6.58 -17.87
N TYR A 89 -1.83 -5.33 -17.74
CA TYR A 89 -0.44 -4.96 -18.01
C TYR A 89 0.52 -5.71 -17.08
N GLU A 90 0.23 -5.76 -15.78
CA GLU A 90 1.03 -6.47 -14.78
C GLU A 90 1.15 -7.95 -15.14
N ALA A 91 0.03 -8.63 -15.45
CA ALA A 91 0.08 -10.05 -15.84
C ALA A 91 0.93 -10.28 -17.11
N GLN A 92 0.77 -9.42 -18.13
CA GLN A 92 1.58 -9.51 -19.34
C GLN A 92 3.06 -9.26 -19.07
N PHE A 93 3.38 -8.27 -18.24
CA PHE A 93 4.75 -7.97 -17.82
C PHE A 93 5.37 -9.16 -17.09
N GLU A 94 4.65 -9.76 -16.14
CA GLU A 94 5.14 -10.91 -15.36
C GLU A 94 5.33 -12.16 -16.24
N ALA A 95 4.36 -12.48 -17.11
CA ALA A 95 4.49 -13.60 -18.04
C ALA A 95 5.67 -13.40 -19.00
N THR A 96 5.83 -12.18 -19.53
CA THR A 96 6.97 -11.85 -20.41
C THR A 96 8.30 -11.93 -19.66
N SER A 97 8.34 -11.45 -18.41
CA SER A 97 9.54 -11.49 -17.58
C SER A 97 9.91 -12.93 -17.25
N LEU A 98 8.93 -13.77 -16.88
CA LEU A 98 9.14 -15.18 -16.63
C LEU A 98 9.64 -15.91 -17.88
N ALA A 99 9.04 -15.68 -19.04
CA ALA A 99 9.46 -16.32 -20.30
C ALA A 99 10.90 -15.95 -20.67
N ARG A 100 11.28 -14.70 -20.45
CA ARG A 100 12.64 -14.21 -20.72
C ARG A 100 13.65 -14.67 -19.68
N SER A 101 13.22 -15.12 -18.50
CA SER A 101 14.12 -15.56 -17.41
C SER A 101 14.89 -16.85 -17.75
N ALA A 102 14.51 -17.50 -18.85
CA ALA A 102 15.16 -18.69 -19.38
C ALA A 102 16.61 -18.41 -19.85
N PRO A 103 17.58 -19.30 -19.54
CA PRO A 103 18.94 -19.22 -20.07
C PRO A 103 18.95 -19.16 -21.60
N VAL A 104 20.01 -18.59 -22.17
CA VAL A 104 20.21 -18.58 -23.63
C VAL A 104 20.18 -20.02 -24.15
N GLY A 105 19.30 -20.28 -25.13
CA GLY A 105 19.10 -21.62 -25.70
C GLY A 105 18.04 -22.47 -24.99
N VAL A 106 17.45 -21.97 -23.89
CA VAL A 106 16.30 -22.58 -23.21
C VAL A 106 15.07 -21.71 -23.45
N SER A 107 13.96 -22.32 -23.80
CA SER A 107 12.65 -21.65 -23.85
C SER A 107 11.78 -22.17 -22.72
N LEU A 108 11.18 -21.25 -21.97
CA LEU A 108 10.12 -21.58 -21.02
C LEU A 108 8.77 -21.41 -21.72
N ASP A 109 7.93 -22.45 -21.67
CA ASP A 109 6.57 -22.39 -22.18
C ASP A 109 5.68 -21.71 -21.12
N VAL A 110 5.67 -20.39 -21.12
CA VAL A 110 4.95 -19.60 -20.12
C VAL A 110 3.51 -19.34 -20.57
N VAL A 111 2.57 -19.79 -19.75
CA VAL A 111 1.14 -19.54 -19.90
C VAL A 111 0.81 -18.14 -19.38
N ALA A 112 0.31 -17.28 -20.26
CA ALA A 112 -0.28 -16.00 -19.88
C ALA A 112 -1.77 -16.19 -19.50
N PRO A 113 -2.21 -15.77 -18.29
CA PRO A 113 -3.61 -15.82 -17.91
C PRO A 113 -4.48 -14.96 -18.84
N THR A 114 -5.72 -15.38 -19.06
CA THR A 114 -6.67 -14.57 -19.83
C THR A 114 -7.08 -13.31 -19.06
N ALA A 115 -7.44 -12.24 -19.80
CA ALA A 115 -7.98 -11.02 -19.20
C ALA A 115 -9.22 -11.29 -18.31
N ALA A 116 -10.03 -12.29 -18.68
CA ALA A 116 -11.18 -12.70 -17.88
C ALA A 116 -10.78 -13.32 -16.53
N ALA A 117 -9.74 -14.17 -16.51
CA ALA A 117 -9.20 -14.75 -15.29
C ALA A 117 -8.60 -13.68 -14.37
N ILE A 118 -7.78 -12.78 -14.92
CA ILE A 118 -7.17 -11.66 -14.19
C ILE A 118 -8.26 -10.77 -13.57
N ARG A 119 -9.25 -10.37 -14.37
CA ARG A 119 -10.37 -9.55 -13.91
C ARG A 119 -11.15 -10.23 -12.80
N THR A 120 -11.37 -11.55 -12.92
CA THR A 120 -12.04 -12.34 -11.88
C THR A 120 -11.23 -12.28 -10.59
N ALA A 121 -9.96 -12.68 -10.63
CA ALA A 121 -9.08 -12.69 -9.46
C ALA A 121 -9.01 -11.33 -8.76
N VAL A 122 -8.86 -10.24 -9.50
CA VAL A 122 -8.81 -8.87 -8.95
C VAL A 122 -10.10 -8.48 -8.22
N LEU A 123 -11.26 -8.85 -8.77
CA LEU A 123 -12.57 -8.41 -8.26
C LEU A 123 -13.15 -9.32 -7.19
N THR A 124 -12.84 -10.61 -7.23
CA THR A 124 -13.45 -11.62 -6.35
C THR A 124 -12.54 -12.05 -5.21
N ASN A 125 -11.22 -11.87 -5.33
CA ASN A 125 -10.33 -12.19 -4.23
C ASN A 125 -10.31 -11.04 -3.20
N PRO A 126 -10.37 -11.35 -1.91
CA PRO A 126 -10.32 -10.34 -0.87
C PRO A 126 -8.94 -9.67 -0.81
N LEU A 127 -8.93 -8.38 -0.46
CA LEU A 127 -7.70 -7.67 -0.13
C LEU A 127 -7.03 -8.35 1.07
N SER A 128 -5.73 -8.63 0.93
CA SER A 128 -4.89 -9.21 1.99
C SER A 128 -4.47 -8.21 3.07
N VAL A 129 -5.03 -7.00 3.04
CA VAL A 129 -4.84 -5.98 4.08
C VAL A 129 -5.27 -6.57 5.42
N ARG A 130 -4.44 -6.41 6.44
CA ARG A 130 -4.73 -6.92 7.79
C ARG A 130 -5.26 -5.84 8.71
N GLY A 131 -6.08 -6.25 9.68
CA GLY A 131 -6.72 -5.36 10.64
C GLY A 131 -8.05 -4.79 10.13
N THR A 132 -8.42 -3.61 10.64
CA THR A 132 -9.72 -2.98 10.34
C THR A 132 -9.86 -2.70 8.84
N GLY A 133 -10.84 -3.34 8.19
CA GLY A 133 -11.06 -3.24 6.75
C GLY A 133 -10.36 -4.31 5.91
N GLY A 134 -9.67 -5.27 6.56
CA GLY A 134 -9.14 -6.46 5.91
C GLY A 134 -10.23 -7.40 5.40
N GLY A 135 -9.90 -8.23 4.41
CA GLY A 135 -10.83 -9.21 3.84
C GLY A 135 -11.91 -8.63 2.91
N LYS A 136 -11.94 -7.31 2.71
CA LYS A 136 -12.89 -6.67 1.79
C LYS A 136 -12.54 -7.01 0.35
N LEU A 137 -13.57 -7.16 -0.50
CA LEU A 137 -13.40 -7.12 -1.94
C LEU A 137 -13.04 -5.70 -2.39
N LEU A 138 -12.36 -5.57 -3.53
CA LEU A 138 -11.90 -4.29 -4.07
C LEU A 138 -13.02 -3.25 -4.19
N LYS A 139 -14.16 -3.64 -4.75
CA LYS A 139 -15.33 -2.77 -4.88
C LYS A 139 -15.87 -2.30 -3.53
N ALA A 140 -15.93 -3.21 -2.55
CA ALA A 140 -16.40 -2.89 -1.20
C ALA A 140 -15.41 -2.00 -0.43
N PHE A 141 -14.11 -2.19 -0.67
CA PHE A 141 -13.06 -1.34 -0.12
C PHE A 141 -13.18 0.11 -0.62
N ILE A 142 -13.27 0.31 -1.93
CA ILE A 142 -13.44 1.64 -2.55
C ILE A 142 -14.76 2.29 -2.10
N LYS A 143 -15.88 1.54 -2.13
CA LYS A 143 -17.19 2.06 -1.69
C LYS A 143 -17.20 2.46 -0.20
N GLY A 144 -16.53 1.68 0.65
CA GLY A 144 -16.42 2.02 2.07
C GLY A 144 -15.68 3.34 2.30
N TRP A 145 -14.65 3.62 1.49
CA TRP A 145 -13.96 4.91 1.53
C TRP A 145 -14.86 6.06 1.06
N THR A 146 -15.51 5.94 -0.10
CA THR A 146 -16.36 7.04 -0.62
C THR A 146 -17.51 7.38 0.33
N GLY A 147 -18.12 6.37 0.97
CA GLY A 147 -19.09 6.57 2.04
C GLY A 147 -18.53 7.36 3.23
N ALA A 148 -17.36 6.96 3.74
CA ALA A 148 -16.72 7.64 4.86
C ALA A 148 -16.33 9.10 4.54
N GLU A 149 -15.92 9.40 3.30
CA GLU A 149 -15.64 10.79 2.88
C GLU A 149 -16.89 11.65 2.83
N ARG A 150 -18.00 11.10 2.33
CA ARG A 150 -19.31 11.77 2.30
C ARG A 150 -19.82 12.07 3.70
N GLU A 151 -19.74 11.08 4.60
CA GLU A 151 -20.11 11.25 6.01
C GLU A 151 -19.26 12.31 6.71
N ARG A 152 -17.95 12.36 6.42
CA ARG A 152 -17.06 13.37 6.99
C ARG A 152 -17.42 14.79 6.56
N VAL A 153 -17.72 14.98 5.28
CA VAL A 153 -18.13 16.29 4.75
C VAL A 153 -19.48 16.71 5.33
N THR A 154 -20.50 15.84 5.22
CA THR A 154 -21.85 16.13 5.73
C THR A 154 -21.88 16.30 7.25
N GLY A 155 -21.08 15.52 7.98
CA GLY A 155 -20.88 15.64 9.42
C GLY A 155 -20.28 16.99 9.81
N THR A 156 -19.32 17.49 9.04
CA THR A 156 -18.72 18.82 9.26
C THR A 156 -19.74 19.94 9.07
N ILE A 157 -20.59 19.83 8.04
CA ILE A 157 -21.70 20.78 7.82
C ILE A 157 -22.67 20.73 9.00
N ARG A 158 -23.14 19.53 9.36
CA ARG A 158 -24.07 19.33 10.48
C ARG A 158 -23.54 19.91 11.80
N GLN A 159 -22.27 19.64 12.11
CA GLN A 159 -21.62 20.14 13.32
C GLN A 159 -21.56 21.67 13.31
N GLY A 160 -21.12 22.27 12.20
CA GLY A 160 -21.04 23.73 12.11
C GLY A 160 -22.40 24.40 12.26
N PHE A 161 -23.47 23.82 11.70
CA PHE A 161 -24.83 24.31 11.91
C PHE A 161 -25.28 24.25 13.36
N PHE A 162 -25.02 23.13 14.04
CA PHE A 162 -25.37 22.95 15.45
C PHE A 162 -24.63 23.94 16.36
N GLU A 163 -23.37 24.26 16.03
CA GLU A 163 -22.54 25.23 16.75
C GLU A 163 -22.84 26.69 16.42
N GLY A 164 -23.80 26.98 15.53
CA GLY A 164 -24.13 28.34 15.11
C GLY A 164 -23.06 29.00 14.21
N GLN A 165 -22.24 28.20 13.52
CA GLN A 165 -21.27 28.71 12.56
C GLN A 165 -21.97 29.30 11.33
N THR A 166 -21.39 30.37 10.79
CA THR A 166 -21.78 30.92 9.49
C THR A 166 -21.40 29.96 8.35
N ASN A 167 -22.10 30.06 7.20
CA ASN A 167 -21.75 29.29 6.01
C ASN A 167 -20.28 29.48 5.59
N PHE A 168 -19.73 30.68 5.76
CA PHE A 168 -18.32 30.95 5.46
C PHE A 168 -17.36 30.17 6.38
N GLN A 169 -17.67 30.07 7.68
CA GLN A 169 -16.88 29.29 8.63
C GLN A 169 -16.95 27.79 8.30
N ILE A 170 -18.13 27.27 7.95
CA ILE A 170 -18.30 25.87 7.52
C ILE A 170 -17.49 25.59 6.25
N ILE A 171 -17.60 26.46 5.24
CA ILE A 171 -16.81 26.36 4.00
C ILE A 171 -15.30 26.37 4.32
N ARG A 172 -14.85 27.26 5.22
CA ARG A 172 -13.45 27.33 5.66
C ARG A 172 -13.00 26.04 6.33
N ASN A 173 -13.82 25.42 7.18
CA ASN A 173 -13.50 24.14 7.84
C ASN A 173 -13.39 22.98 6.84
N ILE A 174 -14.23 22.98 5.82
CA ILE A 174 -14.20 21.97 4.75
C ILE A 174 -12.95 22.15 3.87
N ARG A 175 -12.73 23.36 3.36
CA ARG A 175 -11.69 23.66 2.38
C ARG A 175 -10.30 23.79 3.00
N GLY A 176 -10.23 24.27 4.23
CA GLY A 176 -8.99 24.72 4.87
C GLY A 176 -8.65 26.16 4.53
N THR A 177 -7.50 26.60 5.02
CA THR A 177 -7.09 28.01 5.02
C THR A 177 -5.90 28.25 4.08
N LYS A 178 -5.87 29.43 3.45
CA LYS A 178 -4.74 29.81 2.58
C LYS A 178 -3.41 29.84 3.36
N ALA A 179 -3.45 30.28 4.63
CA ALA A 179 -2.28 30.33 5.50
C ALA A 179 -1.65 28.94 5.72
N ALA A 180 -2.46 27.89 5.85
CA ALA A 180 -2.00 26.51 5.95
C ALA A 180 -1.82 25.82 4.59
N GLY A 181 -1.94 26.55 3.46
CA GLY A 181 -1.94 25.95 2.13
C GLY A 181 -3.06 24.94 1.91
N TYR A 182 -4.21 25.14 2.57
CA TYR A 182 -5.39 24.28 2.56
C TYR A 182 -5.18 22.87 3.13
N LYS A 183 -4.13 22.65 3.93
CA LYS A 183 -3.81 21.33 4.51
C LYS A 183 -4.55 21.00 5.81
N ASP A 184 -5.23 21.99 6.37
CA ASP A 184 -5.96 22.00 7.64
C ASP A 184 -7.47 21.73 7.48
N GLY A 185 -7.97 21.64 6.24
CA GLY A 185 -9.38 21.34 5.96
C GLY A 185 -9.71 19.86 5.80
N ILE A 186 -11.00 19.54 5.83
CA ILE A 186 -11.52 18.19 5.56
C ILE A 186 -11.09 17.67 4.18
N LEU A 187 -11.09 18.52 3.15
CA LEU A 187 -10.70 18.12 1.79
C LEU A 187 -9.23 17.67 1.70
N ALA A 188 -8.34 18.19 2.55
CA ALA A 188 -6.97 17.69 2.63
C ALA A 188 -6.91 16.26 3.18
N THR A 189 -7.77 15.93 4.15
CA THR A 189 -7.93 14.56 4.65
C THR A 189 -8.51 13.65 3.57
N THR A 190 -9.55 14.11 2.85
CA THR A 190 -10.12 13.37 1.71
C THR A 190 -9.06 13.06 0.65
N ASN A 191 -8.19 14.02 0.32
CA ASN A 191 -7.10 13.81 -0.64
C ASN A 191 -6.06 12.78 -0.15
N ARG A 192 -5.68 12.84 1.15
CA ARG A 192 -4.75 11.85 1.75
C ARG A 192 -5.37 10.44 1.77
N ASN A 193 -6.66 10.35 2.05
CA ASN A 193 -7.38 9.08 2.06
C ASN A 193 -7.53 8.51 0.65
N ALA A 194 -7.81 9.36 -0.35
CA ALA A 194 -7.82 8.96 -1.76
C ALA A 194 -6.46 8.36 -2.17
N SER A 195 -5.36 9.02 -1.80
CA SER A 195 -4.01 8.49 -2.03
C SER A 195 -3.83 7.10 -1.41
N THR A 196 -4.29 6.91 -0.17
CA THR A 196 -4.19 5.62 0.51
C THR A 196 -4.97 4.51 -0.19
N VAL A 197 -6.19 4.82 -0.64
CA VAL A 197 -7.07 3.87 -1.34
C VAL A 197 -6.48 3.49 -2.69
N VAL A 198 -6.02 4.46 -3.48
CA VAL A 198 -5.40 4.22 -4.78
C VAL A 198 -4.14 3.38 -4.66
N HIS A 199 -3.21 3.72 -3.75
CA HIS A 199 -1.98 2.94 -3.54
C HIS A 199 -2.30 1.49 -3.15
N THR A 200 -3.27 1.30 -2.25
CA THR A 200 -3.66 -0.02 -1.77
C THR A 200 -4.37 -0.83 -2.85
N ALA A 201 -5.25 -0.20 -3.63
CA ALA A 201 -5.95 -0.83 -4.74
C ALA A 201 -4.97 -1.28 -5.83
N ILE A 202 -4.04 -0.41 -6.25
CA ILE A 202 -3.02 -0.78 -7.24
C ILE A 202 -2.12 -1.92 -6.73
N GLN A 203 -1.72 -1.88 -5.46
CA GLN A 203 -0.93 -2.97 -4.88
C GLN A 203 -1.71 -4.29 -4.87
N HIS A 204 -3.02 -4.25 -4.58
CA HIS A 204 -3.88 -5.42 -4.65
C HIS A 204 -3.93 -5.98 -6.07
N VAL A 205 -4.22 -5.16 -7.08
CA VAL A 205 -4.39 -5.67 -8.44
C VAL A 205 -3.08 -6.18 -9.05
N SER A 206 -1.95 -5.53 -8.77
CA SER A 206 -0.62 -6.01 -9.19
C SER A 206 -0.31 -7.37 -8.55
N SER A 207 -0.56 -7.52 -7.25
CA SER A 207 -0.38 -8.82 -6.57
C SER A 207 -1.29 -9.92 -7.12
N GLN A 208 -2.58 -9.63 -7.38
CA GLN A 208 -3.49 -10.62 -7.96
C GLN A 208 -3.07 -11.02 -9.37
N ALA A 209 -2.72 -10.06 -10.22
CA ALA A 209 -2.24 -10.33 -11.58
C ALA A 209 -0.98 -11.20 -11.58
N ARG A 210 0.01 -10.86 -10.75
CA ARG A 210 1.24 -11.65 -10.59
C ARG A 210 0.96 -13.05 -10.05
N MET A 211 0.03 -13.18 -9.11
CA MET A 211 -0.37 -14.49 -8.59
C MET A 211 -1.01 -15.35 -9.69
N GLU A 212 -1.91 -14.82 -10.50
CA GLU A 212 -2.53 -15.61 -11.58
C GLU A 212 -1.49 -16.12 -12.59
N VAL A 213 -0.43 -15.34 -12.87
CA VAL A 213 0.71 -15.82 -13.66
C VAL A 213 1.45 -16.95 -12.92
N ALA A 214 1.77 -16.79 -11.64
CA ALA A 214 2.46 -17.83 -10.88
C ALA A 214 1.66 -19.14 -10.84
N LYS A 215 0.34 -19.07 -10.63
CA LYS A 215 -0.54 -20.25 -10.58
C LYS A 215 -0.67 -20.97 -11.92
N ALA A 216 -0.71 -20.20 -13.02
CA ALA A 216 -0.78 -20.77 -14.36
C ALA A 216 0.52 -21.48 -14.79
N ASN A 217 1.61 -21.32 -14.04
CA ASN A 217 2.95 -21.78 -14.40
C ASN A 217 3.63 -22.51 -13.23
N THR A 218 2.90 -23.34 -12.47
CA THR A 218 3.44 -24.05 -11.28
C THR A 218 4.46 -25.14 -11.62
N ASP A 219 4.55 -25.54 -12.88
CA ASP A 219 5.61 -26.40 -13.43
C ASP A 219 6.96 -25.66 -13.54
N ILE A 220 6.93 -24.33 -13.63
CA ILE A 220 8.10 -23.43 -13.73
C ILE A 220 8.35 -22.71 -12.39
N VAL A 221 7.30 -22.21 -11.74
CA VAL A 221 7.34 -21.41 -10.51
C VAL A 221 7.08 -22.32 -9.31
N GLU A 222 8.11 -22.54 -8.49
CA GLU A 222 8.04 -23.43 -7.34
C GLU A 222 7.54 -22.70 -6.09
N GLU A 223 8.06 -21.49 -5.89
CA GLU A 223 7.77 -20.66 -4.71
C GLU A 223 7.68 -19.19 -5.12
N ILE A 224 7.19 -18.36 -4.20
CA ILE A 224 7.35 -16.92 -4.26
C ILE A 224 8.19 -16.45 -3.09
N GLN A 225 8.93 -15.36 -3.28
CA GLN A 225 9.68 -14.71 -2.21
C GLN A 225 9.18 -13.29 -2.00
N ILE A 226 8.87 -12.93 -0.75
CA ILE A 226 8.48 -11.56 -0.41
C ILE A 226 9.68 -10.62 -0.53
N VAL A 227 9.47 -9.46 -1.15
CA VAL A 227 10.47 -8.41 -1.35
C VAL A 227 9.89 -7.08 -0.86
N ALA A 228 10.30 -6.65 0.34
CA ALA A 228 9.92 -5.39 0.95
C ALA A 228 10.70 -4.21 0.36
N THR A 229 10.22 -2.98 0.57
CA THR A 229 11.07 -1.81 0.27
C THR A 229 12.14 -1.65 1.35
N LEU A 230 13.39 -1.38 0.98
CA LEU A 230 14.47 -1.12 1.94
C LEU A 230 14.53 0.39 2.26
N ASP A 231 13.72 0.86 3.21
CA ASP A 231 13.75 2.23 3.71
C ASP A 231 13.19 2.35 5.14
N SER A 232 13.29 3.53 5.75
CA SER A 232 12.82 3.76 7.13
C SER A 232 11.30 3.71 7.32
N LYS A 233 10.51 3.70 6.24
CA LYS A 233 9.03 3.74 6.26
C LYS A 233 8.40 2.37 6.06
N THR A 234 9.17 1.35 5.70
CA THR A 234 8.66 -0.03 5.54
C THR A 234 8.15 -0.56 6.87
N SER A 235 6.90 -1.02 6.93
CA SER A 235 6.26 -1.43 8.18
C SER A 235 6.90 -2.67 8.82
N GLN A 236 6.75 -2.83 10.14
CA GLN A 236 7.26 -4.00 10.88
C GLN A 236 6.90 -5.34 10.22
N GLN A 237 5.67 -5.48 9.74
CA GLN A 237 5.23 -6.68 9.06
C GLN A 237 5.99 -6.91 7.74
N CYS A 238 6.12 -5.88 6.91
CA CYS A 238 6.84 -5.97 5.65
C CYS A 238 8.34 -6.29 5.86
N ARG A 239 8.97 -5.59 6.81
CA ARG A 239 10.39 -5.81 7.17
C ARG A 239 10.65 -7.26 7.53
N SER A 240 9.78 -7.82 8.37
CA SER A 240 9.98 -9.16 8.93
C SER A 240 9.55 -10.29 7.99
N LEU A 241 8.79 -9.97 6.93
CA LEU A 241 8.46 -10.89 5.85
C LEU A 241 9.47 -10.83 4.70
N ASP A 242 10.31 -9.80 4.61
CA ASP A 242 11.31 -9.67 3.53
C ASP A 242 12.20 -10.91 3.46
N GLY A 243 12.40 -11.44 2.25
CA GLY A 243 13.18 -12.64 2.01
C GLY A 243 12.47 -13.97 2.32
N ARG A 244 11.32 -13.97 3.02
CA ARG A 244 10.57 -15.22 3.29
C ARG A 244 9.98 -15.80 2.01
N ARG A 245 10.12 -17.11 1.85
CA ARG A 245 9.58 -17.88 0.74
C ARG A 245 8.27 -18.57 1.14
N PHE A 246 7.36 -18.71 0.18
CA PHE A 246 6.10 -19.41 0.34
C PHE A 246 5.78 -20.22 -0.91
N PRO A 247 5.13 -21.40 -0.79
CA PRO A 247 4.53 -22.07 -1.94
C PRO A 247 3.56 -21.14 -2.68
N VAL A 248 3.45 -21.28 -4.00
CA VAL A 248 2.59 -20.43 -4.85
C VAL A 248 1.18 -20.27 -4.28
N GLU A 249 0.55 -21.38 -3.87
CA GLU A 249 -0.84 -21.42 -3.38
C GLU A 249 -1.01 -21.19 -1.88
N SER A 250 0.04 -20.82 -1.13
CA SER A 250 -0.06 -20.63 0.33
C SER A 250 0.75 -19.45 0.88
N GLY A 251 0.45 -19.06 2.11
CA GLY A 251 1.08 -17.92 2.77
C GLY A 251 0.51 -16.56 2.34
N PRO A 252 0.96 -15.48 2.98
CA PRO A 252 0.39 -14.15 2.77
C PRO A 252 0.94 -13.50 1.48
N ARG A 253 0.13 -12.65 0.83
CA ARG A 253 0.55 -11.79 -0.30
C ARG A 253 0.25 -10.33 -0.01
N PRO A 254 1.08 -9.37 -0.48
CA PRO A 254 0.78 -7.95 -0.32
C PRO A 254 -0.49 -7.57 -1.11
N PRO A 255 -1.17 -6.46 -0.77
CA PRO A 255 -0.82 -5.51 0.27
C PRO A 255 -1.15 -6.06 1.66
N PHE A 256 -0.19 -5.99 2.59
CA PHE A 256 -0.42 -6.42 3.97
C PHE A 256 -1.10 -5.35 4.84
N HIS A 257 -0.99 -4.10 4.42
CA HIS A 257 -1.54 -2.93 5.11
C HIS A 257 -1.87 -1.82 4.08
N PRO A 258 -2.62 -0.77 4.46
CA PRO A 258 -2.79 0.39 3.60
C PRO A 258 -1.45 1.05 3.25
N ASN A 259 -1.29 1.54 2.02
CA ASN A 259 -0.01 2.06 1.50
C ASN A 259 1.16 1.06 1.49
N CYS A 260 0.88 -0.24 1.38
CA CYS A 260 1.93 -1.25 1.24
C CYS A 260 2.69 -1.07 -0.08
N ARG A 261 4.03 -1.11 0.02
CA ARG A 261 4.99 -1.03 -1.10
C ARG A 261 5.79 -2.32 -1.29
N THR A 262 5.51 -3.32 -0.45
CA THR A 262 6.09 -4.65 -0.54
C THR A 262 5.47 -5.41 -1.70
N THR A 263 6.31 -6.14 -2.40
CA THR A 263 5.94 -6.99 -3.52
C THR A 263 6.46 -8.42 -3.27
N PHE A 264 6.35 -9.31 -4.25
CA PHE A 264 6.94 -10.64 -4.18
C PHE A 264 7.44 -11.08 -5.55
N ILE A 265 8.57 -11.77 -5.63
CA ILE A 265 9.08 -12.32 -6.88
C ILE A 265 8.69 -13.79 -7.01
N MET A 266 8.58 -14.28 -8.24
CA MET A 266 8.42 -15.69 -8.55
C MET A 266 9.80 -16.36 -8.55
N LEU A 267 9.93 -17.48 -7.85
CA LEU A 267 11.13 -18.29 -7.82
C LEU A 267 10.94 -19.53 -8.70
N THR A 268 11.91 -19.78 -9.57
CA THR A 268 12.02 -20.98 -10.40
C THR A 268 13.23 -21.79 -9.96
N ARG A 269 13.37 -23.03 -10.45
CA ARG A 269 14.59 -23.85 -10.26
C ARG A 269 15.87 -23.15 -10.69
N LEU A 270 15.76 -22.15 -11.57
CA LEU A 270 16.89 -21.44 -12.14
C LEU A 270 17.20 -20.15 -11.38
N SER A 271 16.36 -19.72 -10.43
CA SER A 271 16.53 -18.46 -9.71
C SER A 271 17.87 -18.37 -8.96
N GLU A 272 18.35 -19.49 -8.39
CA GLU A 272 19.63 -19.50 -7.65
C GLU A 272 20.84 -19.27 -8.55
N LEU A 273 20.77 -19.69 -9.82
CA LEU A 273 21.86 -19.50 -10.79
C LEU A 273 22.06 -18.02 -11.16
N PHE A 274 21.07 -17.17 -10.93
CA PHE A 274 21.05 -15.77 -11.35
C PHE A 274 20.92 -14.78 -10.18
N ALA A 275 20.92 -15.28 -8.95
CA ALA A 275 20.94 -14.44 -7.75
C ALA A 275 22.29 -13.74 -7.56
N LYS A 276 23.36 -14.29 -8.13
CA LYS A 276 24.70 -13.71 -8.05
C LYS A 276 24.72 -12.35 -8.76
N ASP A 277 25.17 -11.33 -8.03
CA ASP A 277 25.29 -9.92 -8.47
C ASP A 277 23.98 -9.18 -8.76
N ALA A 278 22.81 -9.80 -8.56
CA ALA A 278 21.52 -9.10 -8.69
C ALA A 278 21.40 -7.97 -7.66
N THR A 279 20.67 -6.91 -8.00
CA THR A 279 20.57 -5.71 -7.14
C THR A 279 19.14 -5.30 -6.84
N ARG A 280 18.96 -4.63 -5.69
CA ARG A 280 17.69 -4.01 -5.31
C ARG A 280 17.89 -2.59 -4.82
N ALA A 281 16.88 -1.75 -5.05
CA ALA A 281 16.88 -0.37 -4.59
C ALA A 281 16.70 -0.30 -3.07
N SER A 282 17.43 0.62 -2.43
CA SER A 282 17.25 1.00 -1.03
C SER A 282 17.38 2.50 -0.85
N VAL A 283 16.79 3.03 0.23
CA VAL A 283 16.94 4.41 0.69
C VAL A 283 17.39 4.37 2.14
N GLY A 284 18.71 4.49 2.33
CA GLY A 284 19.35 4.49 3.64
C GLY A 284 19.59 5.91 4.18
N ALA A 285 20.41 6.03 5.21
CA ALA A 285 20.78 7.33 5.78
C ALA A 285 21.44 8.26 4.74
N ASP A 286 22.21 7.70 3.81
CA ASP A 286 22.95 8.43 2.77
C ASP A 286 22.12 8.63 1.48
N GLY A 287 20.82 8.31 1.51
CA GLY A 287 19.94 8.40 0.36
C GLY A 287 19.81 7.11 -0.46
N GLY A 288 19.44 7.27 -1.73
CA GLY A 288 19.10 6.16 -2.63
C GLY A 288 20.33 5.44 -3.18
N ARG A 289 20.38 4.10 -3.04
CA ARG A 289 21.47 3.25 -3.53
C ARG A 289 20.96 1.87 -3.98
N GLN A 290 21.70 1.24 -4.89
CA GLN A 290 21.53 -0.19 -5.18
C GLN A 290 22.31 -1.00 -4.16
N VAL A 291 21.70 -2.06 -3.63
CA VAL A 291 22.33 -3.04 -2.73
C VAL A 291 22.14 -4.44 -3.31
N ASN A 292 22.82 -5.45 -2.76
CA ASN A 292 22.65 -6.83 -3.21
C ASN A 292 21.18 -7.27 -3.04
N ALA A 293 20.60 -7.95 -4.04
CA ALA A 293 19.23 -8.42 -4.01
C ALA A 293 18.95 -9.45 -2.91
N SER A 294 19.96 -10.22 -2.47
CA SER A 294 19.84 -11.18 -1.38
C SER A 294 19.81 -10.54 0.01
N LEU A 295 20.13 -9.25 0.11
CA LEU A 295 20.13 -8.53 1.38
C LEU A 295 18.69 -8.30 1.83
N ASP A 296 18.27 -9.00 2.88
CA ASP A 296 16.98 -8.77 3.52
C ASP A 296 16.97 -7.48 4.35
N TYR A 297 15.77 -7.09 4.80
CA TYR A 297 15.57 -5.83 5.48
C TYR A 297 16.42 -5.68 6.74
N TYR A 298 16.50 -6.68 7.62
CA TYR A 298 17.19 -6.49 8.90
C TYR A 298 18.70 -6.58 8.73
N HIS A 299 19.21 -7.41 7.83
CA HIS A 299 20.62 -7.38 7.44
C HIS A 299 21.01 -6.04 6.80
N TRP A 300 20.14 -5.48 5.97
CA TRP A 300 20.32 -4.12 5.43
C TRP A 300 20.27 -3.04 6.52
N LEU A 301 19.34 -3.16 7.48
CA LEU A 301 19.19 -2.23 8.58
C LEU A 301 20.40 -2.22 9.51
N GLN A 302 21.02 -3.38 9.74
CA GLN A 302 22.22 -3.52 10.56
C GLN A 302 23.39 -2.67 10.03
N GLN A 303 23.44 -2.45 8.72
CA GLN A 303 24.46 -1.63 8.06
C GLN A 303 24.16 -0.11 8.14
N GLN A 304 23.00 0.29 8.66
CA GLN A 304 22.62 1.71 8.78
C GLN A 304 23.09 2.29 10.13
N PRO A 305 23.39 3.60 10.20
CA PRO A 305 23.74 4.27 11.46
C PRO A 305 22.65 4.12 12.53
N ALA A 306 23.02 4.15 13.81
CA ALA A 306 22.10 3.96 14.94
C ALA A 306 20.87 4.89 14.88
N ALA A 307 21.08 6.17 14.55
CA ALA A 307 19.99 7.15 14.41
C ALA A 307 18.96 6.74 13.33
N PHE A 308 19.41 6.11 12.24
CA PHE A 308 18.52 5.60 11.20
C PHE A 308 17.76 4.37 11.68
N GLN A 309 18.42 3.47 12.40
CA GLN A 309 17.77 2.31 13.00
C GLN A 309 16.66 2.74 13.98
N ASP A 310 16.94 3.72 14.84
CA ASP A 310 15.98 4.27 15.79
C ASP A 310 14.78 4.90 15.06
N ALA A 311 15.02 5.62 13.96
CA ALA A 311 13.96 6.18 13.13
C ALA A 311 13.12 5.09 12.43
N ALA A 312 13.73 4.00 11.99
CA ALA A 312 13.06 2.95 11.23
C ALA A 312 12.23 2.00 12.11
N ILE A 313 12.79 1.53 13.23
CA ILE A 313 12.15 0.50 14.08
C ILE A 313 11.77 1.01 15.48
N GLY A 314 12.05 2.27 15.80
CA GLY A 314 11.82 2.86 17.10
C GLY A 314 12.98 2.58 18.08
N PRO A 315 13.24 3.49 19.04
CA PRO A 315 14.45 3.46 19.86
C PRO A 315 14.59 2.18 20.70
N VAL A 316 13.50 1.67 21.26
CA VAL A 316 13.56 0.46 22.11
C VAL A 316 13.88 -0.80 21.29
N ARG A 317 13.23 -0.99 20.13
CA ARG A 317 13.54 -2.12 19.24
C ARG A 317 14.93 -2.00 18.66
N ALA A 318 15.38 -0.79 18.33
CA ALA A 318 16.70 -0.54 17.79
C ALA A 318 17.80 -0.79 18.83
N LYS A 319 17.57 -0.42 20.10
CA LYS A 319 18.48 -0.79 21.20
C LYS A 319 18.54 -2.31 21.38
N LEU A 320 17.40 -2.99 21.41
CA LEU A 320 17.37 -4.47 21.44
C LEU A 320 18.11 -5.09 20.24
N PHE A 321 17.94 -4.53 19.04
CA PHE A 321 18.58 -5.01 17.82
C PHE A 321 20.11 -4.90 17.86
N ARG A 322 20.64 -3.84 18.47
CA ARG A 322 22.09 -3.60 18.56
C ARG A 322 22.74 -4.26 19.76
N GLU A 323 22.07 -4.22 20.91
CA GLU A 323 22.68 -4.50 22.23
C GLU A 323 22.09 -5.75 22.90
N GLY A 324 21.00 -6.30 22.37
CA GLY A 324 20.30 -7.44 22.99
C GLY A 324 20.96 -8.80 22.76
N GLY A 325 22.11 -8.87 22.09
CA GLY A 325 22.84 -10.11 21.84
C GLY A 325 22.14 -11.10 20.89
N LEU A 326 21.04 -10.70 20.25
CA LEU A 326 20.29 -11.53 19.31
C LEU A 326 20.98 -11.57 17.93
N THR A 327 20.90 -12.71 17.25
CA THR A 327 21.20 -12.75 15.81
C THR A 327 20.14 -11.98 15.02
N VAL A 328 20.45 -11.58 13.78
CA VAL A 328 19.50 -10.87 12.91
C VAL A 328 18.27 -11.73 12.62
N GLU A 329 18.48 -13.03 12.42
CA GLU A 329 17.42 -14.02 12.19
C GLU A 329 16.51 -14.10 13.41
N ARG A 330 17.09 -14.25 14.61
CA ARG A 330 16.30 -14.37 15.82
C ARG A 330 15.53 -13.08 16.11
N PHE A 331 16.16 -11.92 15.92
CA PHE A 331 15.47 -10.64 16.05
C PHE A 331 14.30 -10.54 15.06
N THR A 332 14.47 -11.01 13.83
CA THR A 332 13.45 -11.01 12.77
C THR A 332 12.25 -11.89 13.13
N GLU A 333 12.50 -13.10 13.63
CA GLU A 333 11.46 -14.01 14.13
C GLU A 333 10.66 -13.40 15.28
N LEU A 334 11.35 -12.70 16.19
CA LEU A 334 10.77 -12.05 17.36
C LEU A 334 9.85 -10.86 17.02
N GLN A 335 9.74 -10.46 15.76
CA GLN A 335 8.89 -9.33 15.36
C GLN A 335 7.43 -9.72 15.14
N LEU A 336 7.15 -10.97 14.78
CA LEU A 336 5.83 -11.42 14.36
C LEU A 336 5.41 -12.69 15.10
N ASP A 337 4.12 -12.82 15.37
CA ASP A 337 3.55 -14.07 15.87
C ASP A 337 3.41 -15.12 14.74
N ARG A 338 2.92 -16.31 15.10
CA ARG A 338 2.63 -17.41 14.16
C ARG A 338 1.63 -17.07 13.05
N ASN A 339 0.80 -16.04 13.25
CA ASN A 339 -0.16 -15.55 12.28
C ASN A 339 0.40 -14.37 11.45
N PHE A 340 1.68 -14.06 11.60
CA PHE A 340 2.37 -12.90 11.04
C PHE A 340 1.80 -11.54 11.51
N ALA A 341 1.21 -11.49 12.70
CA ALA A 341 0.80 -10.24 13.35
C ALA A 341 1.96 -9.64 14.16
N PRO A 342 2.13 -8.31 14.17
CA PRO A 342 3.20 -7.66 14.94
C PRO A 342 3.14 -7.96 16.45
N LEU A 343 4.26 -8.40 17.02
CA LEU A 343 4.43 -8.55 18.46
C LEU A 343 4.71 -7.19 19.12
N THR A 344 4.12 -6.95 20.28
CA THR A 344 4.43 -5.82 21.16
C THR A 344 5.77 -6.01 21.87
N LEU A 345 6.38 -4.94 22.36
CA LEU A 345 7.63 -5.02 23.15
C LEU A 345 7.46 -5.88 24.40
N ALA A 346 6.30 -5.80 25.07
CA ALA A 346 5.99 -6.62 26.23
C ALA A 346 5.96 -8.12 25.88
N GLN A 347 5.33 -8.49 24.76
CA GLN A 347 5.31 -9.88 24.29
C GLN A 347 6.71 -10.38 23.92
N MET A 348 7.52 -9.54 23.28
CA MET A 348 8.91 -9.90 22.97
C MET A 348 9.74 -10.11 24.23
N LYS A 349 9.57 -9.27 25.25
CA LYS A 349 10.29 -9.39 26.53
C LYS A 349 9.92 -10.68 27.27
N VAL A 350 8.67 -11.14 27.14
CA VAL A 350 8.26 -12.45 27.67
C VAL A 350 8.98 -13.60 26.94
N LEU A 351 9.20 -13.47 25.63
CA LEU A 351 9.85 -14.51 24.82
C LEU A 351 11.38 -14.51 24.96
N GLU A 352 11.99 -13.34 25.13
CA GLU A 352 13.45 -13.14 25.15
C GLU A 352 13.88 -12.22 26.32
N PRO A 353 13.60 -12.58 27.59
CA PRO A 353 13.85 -11.69 28.73
C PRO A 353 15.32 -11.31 28.89
N LEU A 354 16.24 -12.26 28.69
CA LEU A 354 17.68 -12.05 28.81
C LEU A 354 18.22 -11.04 27.78
N ALA A 355 17.66 -11.03 26.57
CA ALA A 355 18.05 -10.06 25.54
C ALA A 355 17.66 -8.62 25.92
N PHE A 356 16.50 -8.46 26.57
CA PHE A 356 16.06 -7.16 27.09
C PHE A 356 16.91 -6.71 28.29
N GLU A 357 17.25 -7.63 29.21
CA GLU A 357 18.16 -7.35 30.31
C GLU A 357 19.55 -6.93 29.81
N GLN A 358 20.09 -7.65 28.81
CA GLN A 358 21.38 -7.35 28.20
C GLN A 358 21.39 -5.98 27.51
N ALA A 359 20.30 -5.64 26.81
CA ALA A 359 20.10 -4.30 26.23
C ALA A 359 19.74 -3.23 27.28
N GLY A 360 19.58 -3.59 28.56
CA GLY A 360 19.19 -2.68 29.65
C GLY A 360 17.87 -1.95 29.41
N ILE A 361 16.81 -2.68 29.02
CA ILE A 361 15.45 -2.16 28.72
C ILE A 361 14.30 -3.03 29.26
#